data_AF-A0A7S1W9V3-F1
#
_entry.id   AF-A0A7S1W9V3-F1
#
_cell.length_a   1.000
_cell.length_b   1.000
_cell.length_c   1.000
_cell.angle_alpha   90.00
_cell.angle_beta   90.00
_cell.angle_gamma   90.00
#
_symmetry.space_group_name_H-M   'P 1'
#
loop_
_entity.id
_entity.type
_entity.pdbx_description
1 polymer ?
#
loop_
_entity_poly.entity_id
_entity_poly.type
_entity_poly.pdbx_seq_one_letter_code
_entity_poly.pdbx_strand_id
1 'polypeptide(L)'
;EGFMEALLARGAAAFAALRRCVERSGEPCEGNLMHTWNSWQLEAQMDAKRRNIVALARALPGEGPQILEIGFNAGHSACLMLLAHPTARVVAFDLCEHGYTQPCAEALRGHFGRERLELHAGPSPETLPAYRAARPGA
;
A
#
# COMPACT_ATOMS: atom_id res chain seq x y z
N GLU A 1 -9.62 -10.26 20.00
CA GLU A 1 -9.48 -8.82 19.67
C GLU A 1 -8.03 -8.39 19.92
N GLY A 2 -7.57 -7.26 19.36
CA GLY A 2 -6.24 -6.68 19.64
C GLY A 2 -5.17 -6.84 18.54
N PHE A 3 -5.26 -7.83 17.66
CA PHE A 3 -4.25 -8.00 16.59
C PHE A 3 -4.19 -6.80 15.63
N MET A 4 -5.35 -6.32 15.16
CA MET A 4 -5.39 -5.16 14.26
C MET A 4 -4.84 -3.90 14.92
N GLU A 5 -5.16 -3.67 16.19
CA GLU A 5 -4.64 -2.54 16.96
C GLU A 5 -3.11 -2.61 17.08
N ALA A 6 -2.57 -3.78 17.46
CA ALA A 6 -1.13 -4.00 17.52
C ALA A 6 -0.44 -3.84 16.16
N LEU A 7 -1.09 -4.28 15.06
CA LEU A 7 -0.58 -4.11 13.71
C LEU A 7 -0.53 -2.63 13.30
N LEU A 8 -1.60 -1.88 13.58
CA LEU A 8 -1.66 -0.44 13.32
C LEU A 8 -0.65 0.34 14.17
N ALA A 9 -0.46 -0.05 15.44
CA ALA A 9 0.56 0.52 16.31
C ALA A 9 1.97 0.28 15.77
N ARG A 10 2.29 -0.95 15.33
CA ARG A 10 3.56 -1.27 14.66
C ARG A 10 3.78 -0.44 13.39
N GLY A 11 2.71 -0.17 12.65
CA GLY A 11 2.73 0.62 11.41
C GLY A 11 2.67 2.13 11.59
N ALA A 12 2.55 2.64 12.82
CA ALA A 12 2.24 4.05 13.07
C ALA A 12 3.23 5.02 12.40
N ALA A 13 4.52 4.70 12.42
CA ALA A 13 5.55 5.51 11.78
C ALA A 13 5.41 5.55 10.24
N ALA A 14 5.06 4.42 9.62
CA ALA A 14 4.81 4.34 8.18
C ALA A 14 3.56 5.14 7.79
N PHE A 15 2.44 4.97 8.50
CA PHE A 15 1.22 5.75 8.26
C PHE A 15 1.44 7.25 8.46
N ALA A 16 2.19 7.65 9.48
CA ALA A 16 2.57 9.04 9.68
C ALA A 16 3.43 9.58 8.53
N ALA A 17 4.30 8.75 7.92
CA ALA A 17 5.09 9.14 6.76
C ALA A 17 4.22 9.33 5.50
N LEU A 18 3.23 8.46 5.29
CA LEU A 18 2.23 8.63 4.21
C LEU A 18 1.47 9.95 4.38
N ARG A 19 0.96 10.21 5.59
CA ARG A 19 0.26 11.45 5.90
C ARG A 19 1.10 12.69 5.59
N ARG A 20 2.36 12.72 6.02
CA ARG A 20 3.27 13.84 5.72
C ARG A 20 3.49 14.03 4.21
N CYS A 21 3.51 12.95 3.43
CA CYS A 21 3.65 13.06 1.97
C CYS A 21 2.41 13.69 1.34
N VAL A 22 1.21 13.27 1.77
CA VAL A 22 -0.05 13.88 1.32
C VAL A 22 -0.12 15.35 1.74
N GLU A 23 0.10 15.68 3.01
CA GLU A 23 0.07 17.08 3.50
C GLU A 23 1.06 17.98 2.75
N ARG A 24 2.26 17.48 2.41
CA ARG A 24 3.26 18.26 1.64
C ARG A 24 2.89 18.44 0.17
N SER A 25 2.11 17.54 -0.41
CA SER A 25 1.65 17.69 -1.80
C SER A 25 0.67 18.85 -1.98
N GLY A 26 0.01 19.27 -0.90
CA GLY A 26 -1.06 20.27 -0.94
C GLY A 26 -2.39 19.74 -1.50
N GLU A 27 -2.44 18.47 -1.91
CA GLU A 27 -3.65 17.80 -2.39
C GLU A 27 -4.45 17.16 -1.24
N PRO A 28 -5.78 17.06 -1.37
CA PRO A 28 -6.58 16.28 -0.44
C PRO A 28 -6.23 14.80 -0.52
N CYS A 29 -6.27 14.09 0.61
CA CYS A 29 -6.13 12.64 0.59
C CYS A 29 -7.40 12.00 0.05
N GLU A 30 -7.31 11.19 -1.01
CA GLU A 30 -8.46 10.39 -1.42
C GLU A 30 -8.88 9.38 -0.34
N GLY A 31 -10.18 9.04 -0.34
CA GLY A 31 -10.72 8.02 0.55
C GLY A 31 -10.09 6.66 0.32
N ASN A 32 -9.87 5.91 1.40
CA ASN A 32 -9.27 4.58 1.36
C ASN A 32 -9.81 3.69 2.49
N LEU A 33 -9.23 2.51 2.66
CA LEU A 33 -9.62 1.52 3.68
C LEU A 33 -9.38 1.97 5.15
N MET A 34 -8.69 3.08 5.37
CA MET A 34 -8.48 3.66 6.70
C MET A 34 -9.52 4.75 6.98
N HIS A 35 -9.73 5.66 6.03
CA HIS A 35 -10.51 6.88 6.24
C HIS A 35 -11.22 7.35 4.96
N THR A 36 -12.24 8.20 5.13
CA THR A 36 -12.98 8.85 4.05
C THR A 36 -12.19 10.00 3.40
N TRP A 37 -12.78 10.63 2.37
CA TRP A 37 -12.18 11.73 1.62
C TRP A 37 -11.68 12.85 2.55
N ASN A 38 -10.40 13.22 2.36
CA ASN A 38 -9.71 14.27 3.10
C ASN A 38 -9.84 14.17 4.63
N SER A 39 -9.92 12.95 5.14
CA SER A 39 -9.95 12.64 6.58
C SER A 39 -8.68 11.88 6.98
N TRP A 40 -8.39 11.85 8.28
CA TRP A 40 -7.38 10.98 8.88
C TRP A 40 -7.95 10.18 10.05
N GLN A 41 -9.27 10.22 10.24
CA GLN A 41 -9.96 9.49 11.29
C GLN A 41 -10.20 8.06 10.85
N LEU A 42 -9.86 7.10 11.70
CA LEU A 42 -10.06 5.69 11.39
C LEU A 42 -11.55 5.35 11.35
N GLU A 43 -12.02 4.89 10.21
CA GLU A 43 -13.42 4.62 9.95
C GLU A 43 -13.78 3.20 10.39
N ALA A 44 -14.67 3.06 11.39
CA ALA A 44 -15.10 1.75 11.90
C ALA A 44 -15.75 0.88 10.80
N GLN A 45 -16.52 1.52 9.91
CA GLN A 45 -17.15 0.89 8.74
C GLN A 45 -16.16 0.23 7.76
N MET A 46 -14.90 0.66 7.74
CA MET A 46 -13.87 0.07 6.88
C MET A 46 -13.11 -1.09 7.56
N ASP A 47 -13.49 -1.48 8.79
CA ASP A 47 -12.77 -2.51 9.56
C ASP A 47 -12.76 -3.87 8.87
N ALA A 48 -13.88 -4.28 8.28
CA ALA A 48 -13.95 -5.53 7.52
C ALA A 48 -12.97 -5.53 6.33
N LYS A 49 -12.83 -4.41 5.61
CA LYS A 49 -11.86 -4.29 4.50
C LYS A 49 -10.42 -4.43 4.99
N ARG A 50 -10.08 -3.76 6.09
CA ARG A 50 -8.75 -3.86 6.71
C ARG A 50 -8.42 -5.29 7.13
N ARG A 51 -9.35 -5.94 7.84
CA ARG A 51 -9.18 -7.33 8.29
C ARG A 51 -9.03 -8.29 7.13
N ASN A 52 -9.79 -8.12 6.05
CA ASN A 52 -9.70 -8.99 4.88
C ASN A 52 -8.34 -8.89 4.19
N ILE A 53 -7.85 -7.67 3.91
CA ILE A 53 -6.52 -7.48 3.30
C ILE A 53 -5.43 -8.09 4.17
N VAL A 54 -5.48 -7.85 5.48
CA VAL A 54 -4.49 -8.36 6.43
C VAL A 54 -4.56 -9.88 6.55
N ALA A 55 -5.77 -10.46 6.58
CA ALA A 55 -5.94 -11.91 6.63
C ALA A 55 -5.40 -12.59 5.37
N LEU A 56 -5.69 -12.04 4.19
CA LEU A 56 -5.18 -12.54 2.92
C LEU A 56 -3.66 -12.45 2.85
N ALA A 57 -3.07 -11.30 3.18
CA ALA A 57 -1.62 -11.13 3.18
C ALA A 57 -0.91 -12.10 4.14
N ARG A 58 -1.49 -12.36 5.32
CA ARG A 58 -0.95 -13.32 6.29
C ARG A 58 -1.06 -14.77 5.85
N ALA A 59 -2.05 -15.10 5.04
CA ALA A 59 -2.32 -16.46 4.59
C ALA A 59 -1.45 -16.86 3.39
N LEU A 60 -0.71 -15.93 2.78
CA LEU A 60 0.19 -16.23 1.68
C LEU A 60 1.28 -17.20 2.14
N PRO A 61 1.52 -18.29 1.39
CA PRO A 61 2.53 -19.27 1.76
C PRO A 61 3.94 -18.83 1.34
N GLY A 62 4.93 -19.36 2.04
CA GLY A 62 6.34 -19.24 1.66
C GLY A 62 7.00 -17.91 2.02
N GLU A 63 8.26 -17.80 1.63
CA GLU A 63 9.05 -16.58 1.81
C GLU A 63 9.01 -15.73 0.55
N GLY A 64 8.83 -14.42 0.70
CA GLY A 64 8.84 -13.51 -0.44
C GLY A 64 7.63 -13.58 -1.39
N PRO A 65 6.39 -13.88 -0.95
CA PRO A 65 5.26 -13.92 -1.88
C PRO A 65 5.06 -12.56 -2.54
N GLN A 66 4.71 -12.57 -3.83
CA GLN A 66 4.42 -11.35 -4.59
C GLN A 66 2.92 -11.04 -4.54
N ILE A 67 2.60 -9.80 -4.18
CA ILE A 67 1.24 -9.26 -4.14
C ILE A 67 1.13 -8.19 -5.22
N LEU A 68 0.16 -8.35 -6.12
CA LEU A 68 -0.14 -7.35 -7.14
C LEU A 68 -1.25 -6.41 -6.66
N GLU A 69 -1.04 -5.11 -6.83
CA GLU A 69 -2.02 -4.08 -6.51
C GLU A 69 -2.25 -3.16 -7.71
N ILE A 70 -3.51 -2.85 -8.03
CA ILE A 70 -3.89 -1.80 -8.99
C ILE A 70 -4.63 -0.73 -8.20
N GLY A 71 -4.15 0.52 -8.26
CA GLY A 71 -4.61 1.62 -7.42
C GLY A 71 -3.84 1.67 -6.10
N PHE A 72 -2.62 2.19 -6.15
CA PHE A 72 -1.78 2.45 -4.99
C PHE A 72 -2.29 3.66 -4.18
N ASN A 73 -2.75 4.72 -4.87
CA ASN A 73 -3.16 5.99 -4.26
C ASN A 73 -2.06 6.52 -3.31
N ALA A 74 -2.32 6.58 -2.00
CA ALA A 74 -1.35 6.96 -0.97
C ALA A 74 -0.65 5.77 -0.30
N GLY A 75 -0.95 4.52 -0.68
CA GLY A 75 -0.25 3.32 -0.22
C GLY A 75 -0.75 2.69 1.08
N HIS A 76 -1.97 3.00 1.54
CA HIS A 76 -2.49 2.49 2.82
C HIS A 76 -2.70 0.96 2.81
N SER A 77 -3.19 0.39 1.71
CA SER A 77 -3.33 -1.05 1.51
C SER A 77 -1.98 -1.73 1.42
N ALA A 78 -1.07 -1.21 0.59
CA ALA A 78 0.31 -1.68 0.51
C ALA A 78 0.98 -1.72 1.89
N CYS A 79 0.85 -0.66 2.68
CA CYS A 79 1.37 -0.60 4.05
C CYS A 79 0.81 -1.74 4.93
N LEU A 80 -0.51 -1.98 4.91
CA LEU A 80 -1.11 -3.10 5.65
C LEU A 80 -0.60 -4.46 5.17
N MET A 81 -0.49 -4.68 3.86
CA MET A 81 0.02 -5.93 3.29
C MET A 81 1.48 -6.19 3.72
N LEU A 82 2.32 -5.15 3.71
CA LEU A 82 3.73 -5.21 4.11
C LEU A 82 3.92 -5.42 5.62
N LEU A 83 3.04 -4.86 6.45
CA LEU A 83 3.02 -5.09 7.91
C LEU A 83 2.53 -6.50 8.27
N ALA A 84 1.57 -7.00 7.51
CA ALA A 84 0.90 -8.27 7.73
C ALA A 84 1.78 -9.47 7.39
N HIS A 85 2.63 -9.35 6.37
CA HIS A 85 3.56 -10.41 5.96
C HIS A 85 5.01 -9.93 6.01
N PRO A 86 5.92 -10.59 6.75
CA PRO A 86 7.27 -10.07 7.02
C PRO A 86 8.17 -9.98 5.79
N THR A 87 7.92 -10.80 4.76
CA THR A 87 8.78 -10.90 3.57
C THR A 87 8.06 -10.61 2.26
N ALA A 88 6.76 -10.30 2.26
CA ALA A 88 6.00 -10.13 1.01
C ALA A 88 6.51 -8.96 0.17
N ARG A 89 6.41 -9.05 -1.15
CA ARG A 89 6.74 -7.94 -2.06
C ARG A 89 5.46 -7.44 -2.70
N VAL A 90 5.21 -6.15 -2.65
CA VAL A 90 4.07 -5.52 -3.33
C VAL A 90 4.56 -4.95 -4.66
N VAL A 91 3.87 -5.30 -5.75
CA VAL A 91 4.04 -4.70 -7.08
C VAL A 91 2.77 -3.93 -7.38
N ALA A 92 2.85 -2.61 -7.27
CA ALA A 92 1.72 -1.71 -7.42
C ALA A 92 1.73 -1.04 -8.79
N PHE A 93 0.54 -0.84 -9.35
CA PHE A 93 0.29 -0.11 -10.59
C PHE A 93 -0.67 1.04 -10.29
N ASP A 94 -0.30 2.26 -10.68
CA ASP A 94 -1.10 3.45 -10.38
C ASP A 94 -0.89 4.51 -11.46
N LEU A 95 -1.93 5.31 -11.74
CA LEU A 95 -1.81 6.42 -12.68
C LEU A 95 -0.76 7.44 -12.23
N CYS A 96 -0.53 7.56 -10.91
CA CYS A 96 0.37 8.52 -10.30
C CYS A 96 0.02 9.98 -10.62
N GLU A 97 -1.28 10.26 -10.76
CA GLU A 97 -1.81 11.59 -11.03
C GLU A 97 -1.76 12.51 -9.80
N HIS A 98 -1.78 11.91 -8.59
CA HIS A 98 -1.62 12.67 -7.36
C HIS A 98 -0.16 12.94 -7.04
N GLY A 99 0.16 14.18 -6.67
CA GLY A 99 1.49 14.62 -6.30
C GLY A 99 2.08 13.89 -5.09
N TYR A 100 1.25 13.21 -4.30
CA TYR A 100 1.69 12.41 -3.16
C TYR A 100 2.00 10.94 -3.49
N THR A 101 1.55 10.40 -4.63
CA THR A 101 1.61 8.95 -4.89
C THR A 101 3.04 8.41 -4.88
N GLN A 102 3.94 9.02 -5.66
CA GLN A 102 5.34 8.59 -5.72
C GLN A 102 6.10 8.88 -4.41
N PRO A 103 5.97 10.07 -3.76
CA PRO A 103 6.53 10.30 -2.44
C PRO A 103 6.07 9.29 -1.37
N CYS A 104 4.80 8.90 -1.38
CA CYS A 104 4.27 7.86 -0.48
C CYS A 104 4.94 6.51 -0.74
N ALA A 105 5.11 6.11 -2.00
CA ALA A 105 5.83 4.88 -2.34
C ALA A 105 7.30 4.90 -1.85
N GLU A 106 8.01 6.02 -2.02
CA GLU A 106 9.36 6.16 -1.49
C GLU A 106 9.40 6.12 0.04
N ALA A 107 8.41 6.70 0.72
CA ALA A 107 8.30 6.61 2.17
C ALA A 107 8.12 5.15 2.65
N LEU A 108 7.29 4.36 1.96
CA LEU A 108 7.12 2.93 2.28
C LEU A 108 8.37 2.12 1.94
N ARG A 109 9.03 2.38 0.81
CA ARG A 109 10.32 1.75 0.47
C ARG A 109 11.40 2.01 1.51
N GLY A 110 11.47 3.25 2.02
CA GLY A 110 12.38 3.61 3.10
C GLY A 110 12.07 2.91 4.43
N HIS A 111 10.81 2.56 4.67
CA HIS A 111 10.38 1.89 5.90
C HIS A 111 10.51 0.36 5.84
N PHE A 112 10.12 -0.26 4.72
CA PHE A 112 10.02 -1.71 4.58
C PHE A 112 11.17 -2.35 3.78
N GLY A 113 12.01 -1.55 3.12
CA GLY A 113 13.03 -2.03 2.18
C GLY A 113 12.60 -1.75 0.73
N ARG A 114 13.56 -1.29 -0.10
CA ARG A 114 13.30 -0.91 -1.50
C ARG A 114 12.82 -2.09 -2.35
N GLU A 115 13.26 -3.30 -2.01
CA GLU A 115 12.91 -4.56 -2.64
C GLU A 115 11.51 -5.08 -2.30
N ARG A 116 10.86 -4.50 -1.28
CA ARG A 116 9.53 -4.93 -0.83
C ARG A 116 8.39 -4.18 -1.53
N LEU A 117 8.67 -3.08 -2.23
CA LEU A 117 7.64 -2.31 -2.95
C LEU A 117 8.14 -1.82 -4.31
N GLU A 118 7.55 -2.34 -5.38
CA GLU A 118 7.68 -1.83 -6.76
C GLU A 118 6.41 -1.01 -7.09
N LEU A 119 6.58 0.12 -7.78
CA LEU A 119 5.47 0.98 -8.22
C LEU A 119 5.70 1.29 -9.70
N HIS A 120 4.70 0.99 -10.53
CA HIS A 120 4.66 1.31 -11.94
C HIS A 120 3.67 2.44 -12.18
N ALA A 121 4.18 3.58 -12.63
CA ALA A 121 3.38 4.74 -12.97
C ALA A 121 2.80 4.61 -14.38
N GLY A 122 1.50 4.89 -14.52
CA GLY A 122 0.76 4.91 -15.79
C GLY A 122 -0.42 3.94 -15.82
N PRO A 123 -1.23 3.97 -16.89
CA PRO A 123 -2.44 3.15 -17.00
C PRO A 123 -2.14 1.66 -16.86
N SER A 124 -2.85 0.96 -15.98
CA SER A 124 -2.65 -0.48 -15.78
C SER A 124 -2.89 -1.34 -17.04
N PRO A 125 -3.78 -0.98 -17.99
CA PRO A 125 -3.87 -1.70 -19.27
C PRO A 125 -2.59 -1.64 -20.11
N GLU A 126 -1.67 -0.73 -19.83
CA GLU A 126 -0.38 -0.59 -20.51
C GLU A 126 0.76 -1.12 -19.64
N THR A 127 0.82 -0.69 -18.38
CA THR A 127 1.96 -0.95 -17.48
C THR A 127 1.99 -2.40 -16.99
N LEU A 128 0.83 -3.04 -16.75
CA LEU A 128 0.78 -4.42 -16.28
C LEU A 128 1.17 -5.43 -17.38
N PRO A 129 0.67 -5.34 -18.63
CA PRO A 129 1.17 -6.18 -19.72
C PRO A 129 2.66 -5.96 -19.99
N ALA A 130 3.16 -4.72 -19.93
CA ALA A 130 4.59 -4.43 -20.10
C ALA A 130 5.45 -5.08 -18.99
N TYR A 131 5.01 -4.97 -17.72
CA TYR A 131 5.66 -5.64 -16.59
C TYR A 131 5.73 -7.17 -16.80
N ARG A 132 4.62 -7.78 -17.23
CA ARG A 132 4.57 -9.23 -17.51
C ARG A 132 5.47 -9.61 -18.68
N ALA A 133 5.48 -8.84 -19.77
CA ALA A 133 6.32 -9.11 -20.94
C ALA A 133 7.82 -9.05 -20.62
N ALA A 134 8.22 -8.18 -19.69
CA ALA A 134 9.60 -8.09 -19.20
C ALA A 134 10.01 -9.24 -18.27
N ARG A 135 9.06 -10.06 -17.79
CA ARG A 135 9.28 -11.16 -16.85
C ARG A 135 8.53 -12.44 -17.29
N PRO A 136 8.90 -13.03 -18.43
CA PRO A 136 8.26 -14.25 -18.91
C PRO A 136 8.55 -15.41 -17.94
N GLY A 137 7.49 -16.04 -17.41
CA GLY A 137 7.59 -17.24 -16.57
C GLY A 137 7.72 -17.01 -15.06
N ALA A 138 7.45 -15.79 -14.58
CA ALA A 138 7.14 -15.53 -13.17
C ALA A 138 5.67 -15.90 -12.85
#